data_AF-A0A7S0SV42-F1
#
_entry.id   AF-A0A7S0SV42-F1
#
_cell.length_a   1.000
_cell.length_b   1.000
_cell.length_c   1.000
_cell.angle_alpha   90.00
_cell.angle_beta   90.00
_cell.angle_gamma   90.00
#
_symmetry.space_group_name_H-M   'P 1'
#
loop_
_entity.id
_entity.type
_entity.pdbx_description
1 polymer ?
#
loop_
_entity_poly.entity_id
_entity_poly.type
_entity_poly.pdbx_seq_one_letter_code
_entity_poly.pdbx_strand_id
1 'polypeptide(L)'
;LKTSTKITKEVISSIQKMRREMAALEVAMYNTINQENLIISKLDALSACIGTRPTQTVTVEVANTLKKDLNAGERVTICNLCNVTCHYPCGLAVTDSKVNCAAMSNGNCRICSKNCNWIHHRNDTFRWVSETNSIKMVPAELVKSCGDKCKNIEGAILKLIDDFCISQNQLIVLIKTLSSIQTELRKAARYEPKQLLAYVDELIEKSKNLDPSSVKKLQIAKKHLLMENDLLDSNRNSSADIH
;
A
#
# COMPACT_ATOMS: atom_id res chain seq x y z
N LEU A 1 -13.87 -13.81 37.26
CA LEU A 1 -13.95 -12.37 36.87
C LEU A 1 -12.62 -11.78 36.36
N LYS A 2 -11.43 -12.12 36.92
CA LYS A 2 -10.11 -11.65 36.41
C LYS A 2 -9.65 -12.27 35.07
N THR A 3 -10.14 -13.46 34.71
CA THR A 3 -9.74 -14.20 33.49
C THR A 3 -10.48 -13.71 32.23
N SER A 4 -11.77 -13.39 32.32
CA SER A 4 -12.59 -12.90 31.19
C SER A 4 -12.15 -11.51 30.68
N THR A 5 -11.71 -10.63 31.57
CA THR A 5 -11.19 -9.28 31.24
C THR A 5 -9.76 -9.28 30.69
N LYS A 6 -8.98 -10.33 30.97
CA LYS A 6 -7.63 -10.51 30.41
C LYS A 6 -7.70 -10.99 28.95
N ILE A 7 -8.59 -11.95 28.69
CA ILE A 7 -8.85 -12.47 27.34
C ILE A 7 -9.33 -11.35 26.39
N THR A 8 -10.21 -10.45 26.84
CA THR A 8 -10.66 -9.32 26.01
C THR A 8 -9.56 -8.30 25.69
N LYS A 9 -8.67 -8.00 26.65
CA LYS A 9 -7.51 -7.12 26.42
C LYS A 9 -6.50 -7.71 25.42
N GLU A 10 -6.23 -9.01 25.52
CA GLU A 10 -5.32 -9.72 24.62
C GLU A 10 -5.86 -9.78 23.17
N VAL A 11 -7.16 -10.01 23.00
CA VAL A 11 -7.83 -9.99 21.69
C VAL A 11 -7.80 -8.58 21.08
N ILE A 12 -8.15 -7.54 21.85
CA ILE A 12 -8.11 -6.15 21.38
C ILE A 12 -6.69 -5.75 20.95
N SER A 13 -5.68 -6.08 21.74
CA SER A 13 -4.28 -5.83 21.41
C SER A 13 -3.86 -6.54 20.11
N SER A 14 -4.30 -7.77 19.91
CA SER A 14 -4.03 -8.56 18.70
C SER A 14 -4.67 -7.94 17.46
N ILE A 15 -5.93 -7.49 17.56
CA ILE A 15 -6.64 -6.78 16.49
C ILE A 15 -5.92 -5.47 16.13
N GLN A 16 -5.51 -4.68 17.12
CA GLN A 16 -4.77 -3.44 16.90
C GLN A 16 -3.41 -3.69 16.23
N LYS A 17 -2.71 -4.76 16.61
CA LYS A 17 -1.46 -5.17 15.96
C LYS A 17 -1.69 -5.50 14.49
N MET A 18 -2.66 -6.37 14.18
CA MET A 18 -3.00 -6.75 12.80
C MET A 18 -3.38 -5.54 11.95
N ARG A 19 -4.18 -4.59 12.47
CA ARG A 19 -4.54 -3.36 11.76
C ARG A 19 -3.32 -2.50 11.41
N ARG A 20 -2.35 -2.37 12.31
CA ARG A 20 -1.10 -1.63 12.03
C ARG A 20 -0.26 -2.33 10.96
N GLU A 21 -0.20 -3.66 10.99
CA GLU A 21 0.49 -4.44 9.98
C GLU A 21 -0.17 -4.30 8.60
N MET A 22 -1.50 -4.33 8.52
CA MET A 22 -2.25 -4.09 7.29
C MET A 22 -1.95 -2.69 6.72
N ALA A 23 -1.98 -1.64 7.54
CA ALA A 23 -1.68 -0.27 7.10
C ALA A 23 -0.25 -0.14 6.53
N ALA A 24 0.74 -0.81 7.11
CA ALA A 24 2.09 -0.84 6.56
C ALA A 24 2.15 -1.59 5.21
N LEU A 25 1.42 -2.71 5.08
CA LEU A 25 1.34 -3.47 3.82
C LEU A 25 0.66 -2.67 2.70
N GLU A 26 -0.42 -1.95 3.00
CA GLU A 26 -1.10 -1.08 2.04
C GLU A 26 -0.16 -0.01 1.47
N VAL A 27 0.68 0.58 2.31
CA VAL A 27 1.70 1.54 1.87
C VAL A 27 2.74 0.87 0.96
N ALA A 28 3.23 -0.33 1.31
CA ALA A 28 4.14 -1.07 0.44
C ALA A 28 3.50 -1.39 -0.92
N MET A 29 2.26 -1.89 -0.93
CA MET A 29 1.54 -2.22 -2.16
C MET A 29 1.38 -0.99 -3.06
N TYR A 30 0.98 0.14 -2.49
CA TYR A 30 0.84 1.39 -3.23
C TYR A 30 2.17 1.83 -3.86
N ASN A 31 3.28 1.74 -3.10
CA ASN A 31 4.61 2.07 -3.61
C ASN A 31 5.04 1.14 -4.75
N THR A 32 4.82 -0.18 -4.60
CA THR A 32 5.15 -1.19 -5.61
C THR A 32 4.35 -0.97 -6.91
N ILE A 33 3.04 -0.76 -6.80
CA ILE A 33 2.18 -0.51 -7.97
C ILE A 33 2.60 0.75 -8.72
N ASN A 34 2.93 1.83 -7.99
CA ASN A 34 3.42 3.05 -8.62
C ASN A 34 4.75 2.84 -9.36
N GLN A 35 5.65 2.03 -8.79
CA GLN A 35 6.91 1.67 -9.47
C GLN A 35 6.66 0.88 -10.75
N GLU A 36 5.72 -0.06 -10.75
CA GLU A 36 5.34 -0.84 -11.93
C GLU A 36 4.78 0.04 -13.05
N ASN A 37 3.90 0.99 -12.72
CA ASN A 37 3.36 1.94 -13.71
C ASN A 37 4.47 2.75 -14.38
N LEU A 38 5.49 3.19 -13.63
CA LEU A 38 6.64 3.91 -14.19
C LEU A 38 7.51 3.01 -15.08
N ILE A 39 7.67 1.74 -14.72
CA ILE A 39 8.39 0.76 -15.55
C ILE A 39 7.63 0.54 -16.87
N ILE A 40 6.31 0.37 -16.81
CA ILE A 40 5.45 0.23 -18.00
C ILE A 40 5.56 1.45 -18.90
N SER A 41 5.46 2.67 -18.35
CA SER A 41 5.61 3.90 -19.13
C SER A 41 6.98 3.99 -19.84
N LYS A 42 8.06 3.58 -19.15
CA LYS A 42 9.40 3.53 -19.77
C LYS A 42 9.49 2.46 -20.86
N LEU A 43 8.87 1.29 -20.68
CA LEU A 43 8.82 0.23 -21.69
C LEU A 43 8.07 0.69 -22.95
N ASP A 44 6.93 1.36 -22.77
CA ASP A 44 6.15 1.93 -23.87
C ASP A 44 6.96 3.00 -24.63
N ALA A 45 7.61 3.90 -23.89
CA ALA A 45 8.46 4.94 -24.47
C ALA A 45 9.67 4.36 -25.22
N LEU A 46 10.34 3.33 -24.69
CA LEU A 46 11.45 2.65 -25.36
C LEU A 46 10.99 1.92 -26.62
N SER A 47 9.83 1.26 -26.56
CA SER A 47 9.23 0.59 -27.72
C SER A 47 8.91 1.59 -28.83
N ALA A 48 8.39 2.76 -28.47
CA ALA A 48 8.15 3.86 -29.39
C ALA A 48 9.44 4.47 -29.98
N CYS A 49 10.60 4.28 -29.35
CA CYS A 49 11.89 4.74 -29.89
C CYS A 49 12.43 3.82 -31.00
N ILE A 50 11.97 2.58 -31.11
CA ILE A 50 12.50 1.61 -32.08
C ILE A 50 12.25 2.11 -33.51
N GLY A 51 13.32 2.22 -34.30
CA GLY A 51 13.24 2.70 -35.68
C GLY A 51 13.04 4.23 -35.82
N THR A 52 13.08 4.98 -34.72
CA THR A 52 12.98 6.45 -34.74
C THR A 52 14.34 7.14 -34.83
N ARG A 53 14.33 8.44 -35.12
CA ARG A 53 15.56 9.26 -35.16
C ARG A 53 16.10 9.47 -33.74
N PRO A 54 17.43 9.50 -33.53
CA PRO A 54 18.03 9.72 -32.21
C PRO A 54 17.65 11.04 -31.52
N THR A 55 17.20 12.05 -32.28
CA THR A 55 16.77 13.35 -31.75
C THR A 55 15.26 13.44 -31.51
N GLN A 56 14.50 12.41 -31.90
CA GLN A 56 13.05 12.40 -31.72
C GLN A 56 12.73 12.14 -30.25
N THR A 57 12.06 13.09 -29.62
CA THR A 57 11.67 12.95 -28.22
C THR A 57 10.44 12.06 -28.06
N VAL A 58 10.41 11.26 -27.00
CA VAL A 58 9.24 10.51 -26.54
C VAL A 58 8.79 11.03 -25.17
N THR A 59 7.51 10.90 -24.88
CA THR A 59 6.95 11.22 -23.57
C THR A 59 7.10 10.02 -22.65
N VAL A 60 7.60 10.25 -21.44
CA VAL A 60 7.76 9.22 -20.41
C VAL A 60 7.30 9.76 -19.07
N GLU A 61 6.70 8.91 -18.25
CA GLU A 61 6.31 9.23 -16.88
C GLU A 61 7.49 9.11 -15.92
N VAL A 62 7.63 10.10 -15.04
CA VAL A 62 8.61 10.09 -13.95
C VAL A 62 7.94 10.41 -12.62
N ALA A 63 8.41 9.75 -11.56
CA ALA A 63 7.97 10.04 -10.21
C ALA A 63 8.61 11.32 -9.68
N ASN A 64 7.77 12.19 -9.12
CA ASN A 64 8.15 13.27 -8.25
C ASN A 64 7.64 13.00 -6.84
N THR A 65 8.49 13.23 -5.86
CA THR A 65 8.11 13.05 -4.45
C THR A 65 7.74 14.41 -3.86
N LEU A 66 6.48 14.56 -3.44
CA LEU A 66 5.99 15.75 -2.77
C LEU A 66 5.81 15.51 -1.28
N LYS A 67 6.02 16.56 -0.48
CA LYS A 67 5.65 16.57 0.93
C LYS A 67 4.19 17.01 1.04
N LYS A 68 3.38 16.20 1.71
CA LYS A 68 2.01 16.53 2.07
C LYS A 68 1.87 16.56 3.58
N ASP A 69 1.54 17.73 4.12
CA ASP A 69 1.30 17.89 5.55
C ASP A 69 0.13 17.01 6.02
N LEU A 70 0.24 16.53 7.25
CA LEU A 70 -0.79 15.74 7.90
C LEU A 70 -1.70 16.62 8.76
N ASN A 71 -2.89 16.11 9.07
CA ASN A 71 -3.78 16.78 10.02
C ASN A 71 -3.21 16.72 11.44
N ALA A 72 -3.67 17.63 12.30
CA ALA A 72 -3.28 17.64 13.71
C ALA A 72 -3.55 16.28 14.38
N GLY A 73 -2.55 15.75 15.07
CA GLY A 73 -2.62 14.46 15.78
C GLY A 73 -2.28 13.24 14.93
N GLU A 74 -2.20 13.37 13.61
CA GLU A 74 -1.71 12.31 12.74
C GLU A 74 -0.18 12.22 12.77
N ARG A 75 0.32 11.01 12.57
CA ARG A 75 1.75 10.72 12.55
C ARG A 75 2.04 9.70 11.47
N VAL A 76 3.22 9.80 10.87
CA VAL A 76 3.68 8.91 9.81
C VAL A 76 5.12 8.51 10.07
N THR A 77 5.46 7.24 9.82
CA THR A 77 6.86 6.82 9.80
C THR A 77 7.43 7.03 8.40
N ILE A 78 8.46 7.88 8.29
CA ILE A 78 9.19 8.12 7.05
C ILE A 78 10.62 7.58 7.13
N CYS A 79 11.22 7.27 5.98
CA CYS A 79 12.65 6.98 5.86
C CYS A 79 13.41 8.22 5.37
N ASN A 80 14.41 8.68 6.14
CA ASN A 80 15.18 9.89 5.82
C ASN A 80 16.21 9.67 4.70
N LEU A 81 16.60 8.41 4.46
CA LEU A 81 17.56 8.07 3.39
C LEU A 81 16.88 7.82 2.05
N CYS A 82 15.62 7.41 2.06
CA CYS A 82 14.87 7.07 0.87
C CYS A 82 13.83 8.14 0.49
N ASN A 83 13.50 9.07 1.39
CA ASN A 83 12.43 10.06 1.22
C ASN A 83 11.08 9.41 0.86
N VAL A 84 10.73 8.34 1.57
CA VAL A 84 9.46 7.62 1.38
C VAL A 84 8.68 7.51 2.68
N THR A 85 7.37 7.42 2.54
CA THR A 85 6.46 7.04 3.63
C THR A 85 6.51 5.52 3.79
N CYS A 86 6.88 5.04 4.97
CA CYS A 86 6.97 3.61 5.27
C CYS A 86 5.73 3.09 6.00
N HIS A 87 5.03 3.93 6.79
CA HIS A 87 3.80 3.52 7.48
C HIS A 87 2.96 4.74 7.88
N TYR A 88 1.69 4.76 7.47
CA TYR A 88 0.72 5.80 7.81
C TYR A 88 -0.69 5.19 7.92
N PRO A 89 -1.50 5.57 8.93
CA PRO A 89 -1.10 6.34 10.11
C PRO A 89 -0.26 5.51 11.09
N CYS A 90 0.75 6.11 11.72
CA CYS A 90 1.59 5.46 12.71
C CYS A 90 1.26 5.92 14.14
N GLY A 91 0.81 5.02 15.01
CA GLY A 91 0.46 5.35 16.40
C GLY A 91 1.63 5.60 17.36
N LEU A 92 2.88 5.40 16.94
CA LEU A 92 4.05 5.62 17.80
C LEU A 92 4.26 7.13 18.06
N ALA A 93 4.80 7.49 19.22
CA ALA A 93 5.22 8.86 19.48
C ALA A 93 6.45 9.22 18.62
N VAL A 94 6.74 10.52 18.48
CA VAL A 94 7.92 11.00 17.73
C VAL A 94 9.22 10.57 18.40
N THR A 95 9.22 10.49 19.72
CA THR A 95 10.36 10.09 20.56
C THR A 95 10.57 8.57 20.63
N ASP A 96 9.61 7.77 20.17
CA ASP A 96 9.69 6.32 20.29
C ASP A 96 10.69 5.73 19.29
N SER A 97 11.46 4.74 19.74
CA SER A 97 12.26 3.92 18.84
C SER A 97 11.39 3.31 17.74
N LYS A 98 11.86 3.40 16.50
CA LYS A 98 11.12 2.90 15.34
C LYS A 98 11.18 1.39 15.19
N VAL A 99 11.97 0.69 16.01
CA VAL A 99 12.08 -0.79 15.96
C VAL A 99 10.73 -1.50 16.07
N ASN A 100 9.76 -0.90 16.79
CA ASN A 100 8.42 -1.46 16.99
C ASN A 100 7.37 -0.98 15.96
N CYS A 101 7.78 -0.24 14.94
CA CYS A 101 6.86 0.18 13.89
C CYS A 101 6.46 -1.02 13.01
N ALA A 102 5.21 -1.08 12.56
CA ALA A 102 4.72 -2.15 11.68
C ALA A 102 5.43 -2.24 10.31
N ALA A 103 6.12 -1.16 9.93
CA ALA A 103 7.02 -1.15 8.77
C ALA A 103 8.38 -1.81 9.03
N MET A 104 8.72 -2.16 10.27
CA MET A 104 9.98 -2.82 10.62
C MET A 104 9.78 -4.32 10.78
N SER A 105 10.81 -5.07 10.40
CA SER A 105 10.98 -6.49 10.67
C SER A 105 12.46 -6.73 10.96
N ASN A 106 12.78 -7.40 12.07
CA ASN A 106 14.16 -7.68 12.50
C ASN A 106 15.08 -6.43 12.51
N GLY A 107 14.53 -5.28 12.93
CA GLY A 107 15.26 -4.02 12.99
C GLY A 107 15.46 -3.29 11.66
N ASN A 108 15.03 -3.86 10.53
CA ASN A 108 15.10 -3.23 9.22
C ASN A 108 13.72 -2.93 8.68
N CYS A 109 13.60 -1.87 7.89
CA CYS A 109 12.34 -1.54 7.24
C CYS A 109 12.07 -2.52 6.09
N ARG A 110 10.88 -3.11 6.07
CA ARG A 110 10.41 -3.98 4.98
C ARG A 110 9.64 -3.24 3.88
N ILE A 111 9.58 -1.90 3.96
CA ILE A 111 8.75 -1.05 3.09
C ILE A 111 9.60 -0.19 2.16
N CYS A 112 10.72 0.35 2.64
CA CYS A 112 11.62 1.13 1.78
C CYS A 112 12.55 0.21 0.97
N SER A 113 12.84 0.58 -0.27
CA SER A 113 13.60 -0.24 -1.23
C SER A 113 15.01 -0.62 -0.79
N LYS A 114 15.62 0.16 0.11
CA LYS A 114 16.98 -0.07 0.61
C LYS A 114 17.01 -0.93 1.89
N ASN A 115 15.87 -1.42 2.37
CA ASN A 115 15.76 -2.14 3.64
C ASN A 115 16.44 -1.41 4.80
N CYS A 116 16.31 -0.08 4.87
CA CYS A 116 17.06 0.74 5.81
C CYS A 116 16.78 0.35 7.27
N ASN A 117 17.81 0.42 8.10
CA ASN A 117 17.67 0.17 9.54
C ASN A 117 16.69 1.16 10.19
N TRP A 118 16.01 0.74 11.27
CA TRP A 118 15.03 1.54 11.98
C TRP A 118 15.57 2.90 12.46
N ILE A 119 16.89 3.04 12.68
CA ILE A 119 17.53 4.32 13.07
C ILE A 119 17.38 5.43 12.02
N HIS A 120 17.17 5.07 10.75
CA HIS A 120 16.99 6.04 9.67
C HIS A 120 15.54 6.46 9.49
N HIS A 121 14.66 6.01 10.37
CA HIS A 121 13.25 6.30 10.35
C HIS A 121 12.86 7.17 11.53
N ARG A 122 11.90 8.05 11.31
CA ARG A 122 11.30 8.86 12.37
C ARG A 122 9.82 9.04 12.11
N ASN A 123 9.07 9.40 13.15
CA ASN A 123 7.74 9.93 12.93
C ASN A 123 7.83 11.42 12.59
N ASP A 124 7.04 11.85 11.61
CA ASP A 124 7.00 13.23 11.14
C ASP A 124 5.55 13.71 11.00
N THR A 125 5.36 15.01 10.76
CA THR A 125 4.05 15.66 10.58
C THR A 125 3.67 15.87 9.11
N PHE A 126 4.48 15.33 8.19
CA PHE A 126 4.18 15.28 6.77
C PHE A 126 4.47 13.88 6.24
N ARG A 127 3.74 13.47 5.20
CA ARG A 127 4.03 12.24 4.45
C ARG A 127 4.55 12.56 3.06
N TRP A 128 5.42 11.68 2.57
CA TRP A 128 5.82 11.68 1.16
C TRP A 128 4.71 11.06 0.32
N VAL A 129 4.33 11.74 -0.75
CA VAL A 129 3.38 11.28 -1.76
C VAL A 129 4.10 11.24 -3.10
N SER A 130 3.95 10.14 -3.82
CA SER A 130 4.45 10.05 -5.20
C SER A 130 3.41 10.65 -6.13
N GLU A 131 3.81 11.62 -6.91
CA GLU A 131 3.05 12.13 -8.06
C GLU A 131 3.81 11.79 -9.33
N THR A 132 3.05 11.57 -10.40
CA THR A 132 3.62 11.20 -11.70
C THR A 132 3.49 12.38 -12.64
N ASN A 133 4.61 12.79 -13.23
CA ASN A 133 4.64 13.84 -14.24
C ASN A 133 5.18 13.28 -15.55
N SER A 134 4.63 13.75 -16.66
CA SER A 134 5.12 13.41 -17.99
C SER A 134 6.22 14.38 -18.40
N ILE A 135 7.36 13.84 -18.86
CA ILE A 135 8.45 14.63 -19.44
C ILE A 135 8.83 14.09 -20.81
N LYS A 136 9.50 14.93 -21.60
CA LYS A 136 10.04 14.53 -22.90
C LYS A 136 11.51 14.16 -22.75
N MET A 137 11.92 13.03 -23.32
CA MET A 137 13.31 12.56 -23.37
C MET A 137 13.67 12.12 -24.79
N VAL A 138 14.94 12.24 -25.15
CA VAL A 138 15.48 11.53 -26.34
C VAL A 138 15.88 10.08 -25.99
N PRO A 139 15.97 9.15 -26.97
CA PRO A 139 16.27 7.74 -26.72
C PRO A 139 17.51 7.50 -25.83
N ALA A 140 18.60 8.26 -26.04
CA ALA A 140 19.83 8.09 -25.27
C ALA A 140 19.65 8.45 -23.79
N GLU A 141 18.89 9.49 -23.48
CA GLU A 141 18.55 9.89 -22.11
C GLU A 141 17.65 8.85 -21.45
N LEU A 142 16.66 8.35 -22.18
CA LEU A 142 15.73 7.33 -21.70
C LEU A 142 16.45 6.03 -21.34
N VAL A 143 17.35 5.54 -22.22
CA VAL A 143 18.19 4.36 -21.96
C VAL A 143 19.04 4.56 -20.70
N LYS A 144 19.71 5.72 -20.58
CA LYS A 144 20.52 6.04 -19.40
C LYS A 144 19.68 6.07 -18.11
N SER A 145 18.45 6.58 -18.18
CA SER A 145 17.52 6.62 -17.04
C SER A 145 17.07 5.23 -16.54
N CYS A 146 17.29 4.18 -17.34
CA CYS A 146 16.98 2.80 -16.96
C CYS A 146 18.11 2.17 -16.12
N GLY A 147 19.32 2.75 -16.17
CA GLY A 147 20.45 2.37 -15.34
C GLY A 147 21.77 2.52 -16.08
N ASP A 148 22.86 2.81 -15.34
CA ASP A 148 24.18 3.14 -15.92
C ASP A 148 24.80 2.03 -16.77
N LYS A 149 24.32 0.78 -16.63
CA LYS A 149 24.79 -0.37 -17.41
C LYS A 149 24.04 -0.58 -18.73
N CYS A 150 22.90 0.11 -18.93
CA CYS A 150 22.13 0.01 -20.17
C CYS A 150 22.84 0.77 -21.29
N LYS A 151 23.26 0.05 -22.34
CA LYS A 151 24.03 0.63 -23.45
C LYS A 151 23.17 0.99 -24.67
N ASN A 152 22.04 0.32 -24.82
CA ASN A 152 21.13 0.47 -25.96
C ASN A 152 19.68 0.20 -25.52
N ILE A 153 18.73 0.40 -26.45
CA ILE A 153 17.30 0.21 -26.20
C ILE A 153 17.00 -1.23 -25.77
N GLU A 154 17.55 -2.23 -26.45
CA GLU A 154 17.31 -3.65 -26.12
C GLU A 154 17.74 -3.99 -24.69
N GLY A 155 18.95 -3.58 -24.29
CA GLY A 155 19.45 -3.79 -22.93
C GLY A 155 18.67 -3.02 -21.87
N ALA A 156 18.10 -1.86 -22.22
CA ALA A 156 17.19 -1.14 -21.33
C ALA A 156 15.85 -1.88 -21.18
N ILE A 157 15.28 -2.39 -22.27
CA ILE A 157 14.04 -3.18 -22.25
C ILE A 157 14.21 -4.45 -21.41
N LEU A 158 15.27 -5.22 -21.64
CA LEU A 158 15.53 -6.46 -20.89
C LEU A 158 15.64 -6.18 -19.39
N LYS A 159 16.40 -5.14 -19.01
CA LYS A 159 16.51 -4.73 -17.60
C LYS A 159 15.16 -4.35 -17.01
N LEU A 160 14.34 -3.56 -17.72
CA LEU A 160 13.03 -3.16 -17.23
C LEU A 160 12.06 -4.33 -17.08
N ILE A 161 12.14 -5.33 -17.97
CA ILE A 161 11.38 -6.58 -17.84
C ILE A 161 11.81 -7.33 -16.57
N ASP A 162 13.11 -7.44 -16.31
CA ASP A 162 13.63 -8.07 -15.08
C ASP A 162 13.16 -7.30 -13.82
N ASP A 163 13.30 -5.98 -13.82
CA ASP A 163 12.84 -5.11 -12.73
C ASP A 163 11.33 -5.26 -12.49
N PHE A 164 10.53 -5.33 -13.56
CA PHE A 164 9.08 -5.56 -13.49
C PHE A 164 8.74 -6.92 -12.89
N CYS A 165 9.41 -8.00 -13.33
CA CYS A 165 9.22 -9.34 -12.80
C CYS A 165 9.57 -9.42 -11.30
N ILE A 166 10.64 -8.75 -10.87
CA ILE A 166 11.00 -8.65 -9.45
C ILE A 166 9.91 -7.92 -8.67
N SER A 167 9.42 -6.80 -9.17
CA SER A 167 8.34 -6.03 -8.55
C SER A 167 7.04 -6.84 -8.43
N GLN A 168 6.63 -7.53 -9.49
CA GLN A 168 5.43 -8.37 -9.49
C GLN A 168 5.50 -9.46 -8.42
N ASN A 169 6.65 -10.12 -8.29
CA ASN A 169 6.85 -11.12 -7.24
C ASN A 169 6.71 -10.52 -5.83
N GLN A 170 7.21 -9.30 -5.61
CA GLN A 170 7.03 -8.60 -4.34
C GLN A 170 5.56 -8.27 -4.08
N LEU A 171 4.83 -7.76 -5.10
CA LEU A 171 3.42 -7.44 -4.98
C LEU A 171 2.59 -8.68 -4.61
N ILE A 172 2.87 -9.82 -5.24
CA ILE A 172 2.21 -11.10 -4.92
C ILE A 172 2.44 -11.51 -3.46
N VAL A 173 3.67 -11.35 -2.94
CA VAL A 173 3.98 -11.65 -1.53
C VAL A 173 3.22 -10.73 -0.60
N LEU A 174 3.14 -9.43 -0.90
CA LEU A 174 2.39 -8.45 -0.10
C LEU A 174 0.89 -8.80 -0.05
N ILE A 175 0.29 -9.10 -1.21
CA ILE A 175 -1.13 -9.50 -1.32
C ILE A 175 -1.40 -10.77 -0.49
N LYS A 176 -0.56 -11.80 -0.64
CA LYS A 176 -0.71 -13.04 0.13
C LYS A 176 -0.61 -12.80 1.64
N THR A 177 0.33 -11.95 2.06
CA THR A 177 0.50 -11.58 3.47
C THR A 177 -0.72 -10.82 4.00
N LEU A 178 -1.23 -9.86 3.23
CA LEU A 178 -2.43 -9.11 3.58
C LEU A 178 -3.65 -10.03 3.75
N SER A 179 -3.88 -10.94 2.79
CA SER A 179 -4.98 -11.91 2.84
C SER A 179 -4.89 -12.84 4.06
N SER A 180 -3.67 -13.26 4.42
CA SER A 180 -3.44 -14.06 5.62
C SER A 180 -3.81 -13.29 6.90
N ILE A 181 -3.33 -12.04 7.03
CA ILE A 181 -3.65 -11.19 8.19
C ILE A 181 -5.15 -10.91 8.26
N GLN A 182 -5.82 -10.65 7.14
CA GLN A 182 -7.28 -10.45 7.10
C GLN A 182 -8.04 -11.70 7.56
N THR A 183 -7.58 -12.89 7.18
CA THR A 183 -8.18 -14.16 7.63
C THR A 183 -8.03 -14.33 9.14
N GLU A 184 -6.86 -14.05 9.69
CA GLU A 184 -6.63 -14.12 11.15
C GLU A 184 -7.39 -13.04 11.91
N LEU A 185 -7.51 -11.83 11.35
CA LEU A 185 -8.32 -10.76 11.92
C LEU A 185 -9.79 -11.17 12.03
N ARG A 186 -10.35 -11.82 10.99
CA ARG A 186 -11.72 -12.35 11.00
C ARG A 186 -11.91 -13.40 12.11
N LYS A 187 -10.95 -14.32 12.30
CA LYS A 187 -10.98 -15.34 13.35
C LYS A 187 -10.87 -14.74 14.75
N ALA A 188 -9.93 -13.82 14.96
CA ALA A 188 -9.64 -13.22 16.25
C ALA A 188 -10.75 -12.27 16.73
N ALA A 189 -11.42 -11.59 15.81
CA ALA A 189 -12.44 -10.62 16.17
C ALA A 189 -13.76 -11.23 16.67
N ARG A 190 -14.01 -12.56 16.49
CA ARG A 190 -15.29 -13.24 16.83
C ARG A 190 -16.50 -12.32 16.59
N TYR A 191 -16.52 -11.66 15.44
CA TYR A 191 -17.26 -10.42 15.22
C TYR A 191 -18.49 -10.68 14.36
N GLU A 192 -19.64 -10.17 14.81
CA GLU A 192 -20.92 -10.26 14.09
C GLU A 192 -20.96 -9.24 12.92
N PRO A 193 -21.28 -9.65 11.69
CA PRO A 193 -21.27 -8.83 10.48
C PRO A 193 -22.01 -7.48 10.60
N LYS A 194 -23.07 -7.43 11.43
CA LYS A 194 -23.91 -6.24 11.67
C LYS A 194 -23.14 -5.04 12.22
N GLN A 195 -22.05 -5.27 12.96
CA GLN A 195 -21.26 -4.19 13.54
C GLN A 195 -20.28 -3.56 12.53
N LEU A 196 -19.86 -4.29 11.49
CA LEU A 196 -19.05 -3.74 10.40
C LEU A 196 -19.91 -2.85 9.49
N LEU A 197 -21.16 -3.23 9.25
CA LEU A 197 -22.12 -2.40 8.54
C LEU A 197 -22.36 -1.07 9.28
N ALA A 198 -22.54 -1.11 10.60
CA ALA A 198 -22.67 0.09 11.42
C ALA A 198 -21.43 0.99 11.35
N TYR A 199 -20.22 0.40 11.30
CA TYR A 199 -18.97 1.15 11.13
C TYR A 199 -18.84 1.79 9.75
N VAL A 200 -19.19 1.06 8.68
CA VAL A 200 -19.19 1.62 7.32
C VAL A 200 -20.24 2.73 7.18
N ASP A 201 -21.38 2.62 7.87
CA ASP A 201 -22.38 3.67 7.93
C ASP A 201 -21.85 4.95 8.58
N GLU A 202 -21.13 4.84 9.69
CA GLU A 202 -20.46 6.00 10.28
C GLU A 202 -19.42 6.62 9.33
N LEU A 203 -18.66 5.80 8.58
CA LEU A 203 -17.68 6.30 7.61
C LEU A 203 -18.34 7.00 6.44
N ILE A 204 -19.48 6.50 5.95
CA ILE A 204 -20.27 7.15 4.91
C ILE A 204 -20.76 8.50 5.40
N GLU A 205 -21.36 8.58 6.59
CA GLU A 205 -21.84 9.83 7.17
C GLU A 205 -20.71 10.86 7.35
N LYS A 206 -19.56 10.44 7.86
CA LYS A 206 -18.38 11.32 8.02
C LYS A 206 -17.80 11.78 6.68
N SER A 207 -17.94 10.97 5.62
CA SER A 207 -17.37 11.26 4.30
C SER A 207 -18.25 12.14 3.41
N LYS A 208 -19.53 12.33 3.75
CA LYS A 208 -20.47 13.19 2.98
C LYS A 208 -19.99 14.62 2.81
N ASN A 209 -19.20 15.13 3.77
CA ASN A 209 -18.71 16.51 3.78
C ASN A 209 -17.31 16.66 3.15
N LEU A 210 -16.69 15.57 2.69
CA LEU A 210 -15.28 15.55 2.26
C LEU A 210 -15.13 15.39 0.74
N ASP A 211 -15.75 14.36 0.14
CA ASP A 211 -15.67 14.09 -1.30
C ASP A 211 -16.77 13.11 -1.77
N PRO A 212 -17.59 13.45 -2.79
CA PRO A 212 -18.62 12.57 -3.34
C PRO A 212 -18.11 11.23 -3.90
N SER A 213 -16.87 11.18 -4.41
CA SER A 213 -16.27 9.94 -4.94
C SER A 213 -15.97 8.94 -3.83
N SER A 214 -15.50 9.43 -2.68
CA SER A 214 -15.24 8.65 -1.47
C SER A 214 -16.52 8.06 -0.87
N VAL A 215 -17.62 8.82 -0.84
CA VAL A 215 -18.95 8.32 -0.45
C VAL A 215 -19.39 7.16 -1.34
N LYS A 216 -19.22 7.30 -2.66
CA LYS A 216 -19.66 6.28 -3.63
C LYS A 216 -18.87 4.97 -3.47
N LYS A 217 -17.56 5.05 -3.19
CA LYS A 217 -16.72 3.87 -2.90
C LYS A 217 -17.14 3.17 -1.61
N LEU A 218 -17.44 3.92 -0.56
CA LEU A 218 -17.93 3.36 0.71
C LEU A 218 -19.32 2.75 0.58
N GLN A 219 -20.20 3.32 -0.24
CA GLN A 219 -21.51 2.73 -0.56
C GLN A 219 -21.39 1.41 -1.34
N ILE A 220 -20.45 1.31 -2.28
CA ILE A 220 -20.16 0.06 -2.99
C ILE A 220 -19.62 -0.99 -2.01
N ALA A 221 -18.69 -0.60 -1.13
CA ALA A 221 -18.17 -1.48 -0.09
C ALA A 221 -19.27 -1.97 0.86
N LYS A 222 -20.19 -1.08 1.27
CA LYS A 222 -21.38 -1.44 2.07
C LYS A 222 -22.26 -2.46 1.34
N LYS A 223 -22.50 -2.26 0.04
CA LYS A 223 -23.33 -3.17 -0.77
C LYS A 223 -22.71 -4.55 -0.92
N HIS A 224 -21.39 -4.63 -1.12
CA HIS A 224 -20.68 -5.90 -1.14
C HIS A 224 -20.73 -6.61 0.20
N LEU A 225 -20.59 -5.88 1.31
CA LEU A 225 -20.69 -6.44 2.65
C LEU A 225 -22.10 -6.95 2.97
N LEU A 226 -23.15 -6.25 2.53
CA LEU A 226 -24.54 -6.72 2.63
C LEU A 226 -24.74 -8.00 1.82
N MET A 227 -24.27 -8.03 0.57
CA MET A 227 -24.39 -9.20 -0.30
C MET A 227 -23.61 -10.41 0.24
N GLU A 228 -22.41 -10.20 0.81
CA GLU A 228 -21.63 -11.25 1.48
C GLU A 228 -22.38 -11.77 2.71
N ASN A 229 -23.08 -10.89 3.45
CA ASN A 229 -23.89 -11.28 4.61
C ASN A 229 -25.15 -12.08 4.20
N ASP A 230 -25.83 -11.66 3.14
CA ASP A 230 -26.99 -12.37 2.59
C ASP A 230 -26.59 -13.76 2.06
N LEU A 231 -25.42 -13.90 1.43
CA LEU A 231 -24.88 -15.19 0.99
C LEU A 231 -24.53 -16.11 2.18
N LEU A 232 -24.03 -15.54 3.27
CA LEU A 232 -23.73 -16.29 4.50
C LEU A 232 -25.03 -16.77 5.20
N ASP A 233 -26.07 -15.94 5.22
CA ASP A 233 -27.38 -16.30 5.77
C ASP A 233 -28.12 -17.32 4.89
N SER A 234 -28.00 -17.21 3.57
CA SER A 234 -28.55 -18.17 2.60
C SER A 234 -27.89 -19.55 2.72
N ASN A 235 -26.57 -19.60 2.92
CA ASN A 235 -25.82 -20.84 3.14
C ASN A 235 -26.11 -21.47 4.51
N ARG A 236 -26.41 -20.67 5.54
CA ARG A 236 -26.86 -21.18 6.83
C ARG A 236 -28.25 -21.82 6.75
N ASN A 237 -29.19 -21.20 6.05
CA ASN A 237 -30.55 -21.75 5.90
C ASN A 237 -30.58 -23.00 5.00
N SER A 238 -29.77 -23.06 3.94
CA SER A 238 -29.66 -24.26 3.10
C SER A 238 -28.92 -25.42 3.77
N SER A 239 -28.10 -25.16 4.80
CA SER A 239 -27.50 -26.20 5.64
C SER A 239 -28.42 -26.72 6.76
N ALA A 240 -29.53 -26.02 7.05
CA ALA A 240 -30.51 -26.42 8.07
C ALA A 240 -31.60 -27.35 7.53
N ASP A 241 -31.82 -27.40 6.21
CA ASP A 241 -32.80 -28.27 5.54
C ASP A 241 -32.26 -29.67 5.17
N ILE A 242 -31.06 -30.03 5.62
CA ILE A 242 -30.40 -31.33 5.33
C ILE A 242 -30.25 -32.21 6.61
N HIS A 243 -30.98 -31.90 7.68
CA HIS A 243 -31.07 -32.73 8.89
C HIS A 243 -32.52 -32.87 9.36
#